data_AF-A0A2S0URT7-F1
#
_entry.id   AF-A0A2S0URT7-F1
#
_cell.length_a   1.000
_cell.length_b   1.000
_cell.length_c   1.000
_cell.angle_alpha   90.00
_cell.angle_beta   90.00
_cell.angle_gamma   90.00
#
_symmetry.space_group_name_H-M   'P 1'
#
loop_
_entity.id
_entity.type
_entity.pdbx_description
1 polymer ?
#
loop_
_entity_poly.entity_id
_entity_poly.type
_entity_poly.pdbx_seq_one_letter_code
_entity_poly.pdbx_strand_id
1 'polypeptide(L)'
;MPETLKAPLLFLSRLMVSLLFLGGFAQKIGDPGPVTDMIASVGLPGWMIWPVAAFNLAGGLALLAGWRLALICPLLAVYCLGTTWFHWQLRADPWQITIIVKNISTAGGLLALAVAGRKHDQIA
;
A
#
# COMPACT_ATOMS: atom_id res chain seq x y z
N MET A 1 -11.26 13.72 -20.49
CA MET A 1 -11.49 12.25 -20.54
C MET A 1 -12.99 12.01 -20.50
N PRO A 2 -13.55 11.22 -21.43
CA PRO A 2 -14.99 10.91 -21.46
C PRO A 2 -15.45 10.29 -20.14
N GLU A 3 -16.67 10.61 -19.68
CA GLU A 3 -17.21 10.07 -18.41
C GLU A 3 -17.26 8.53 -18.42
N THR A 4 -17.56 7.93 -19.57
CA THR A 4 -17.64 6.48 -19.77
C THR A 4 -16.31 5.77 -19.51
N LEU A 5 -15.16 6.46 -19.68
CA LEU A 5 -13.84 5.89 -19.39
C LEU A 5 -13.38 6.14 -17.95
N LYS A 6 -13.92 7.14 -17.24
CA LYS A 6 -13.42 7.50 -15.90
C LYS A 6 -13.62 6.39 -14.88
N ALA A 7 -14.84 5.87 -14.77
CA ALA A 7 -15.16 4.83 -13.80
C ALA A 7 -14.30 3.56 -13.96
N PRO A 8 -14.18 2.93 -15.16
CA PRO A 8 -13.35 1.73 -15.31
C PRO A 8 -11.87 2.02 -15.08
N LEU A 9 -11.35 3.19 -15.49
CA LEU A 9 -9.95 3.55 -15.25
C LEU A 9 -9.64 3.79 -13.77
N LEU A 10 -10.55 4.44 -13.03
CA LEU A 10 -10.41 4.62 -11.58
C LEU A 10 -10.50 3.28 -10.84
N PHE A 11 -11.38 2.38 -11.29
CA PHE A 11 -11.43 1.02 -10.76
C PHE A 11 -10.12 0.27 -11.02
N LEU A 12 -9.63 0.28 -12.26
CA LEU A 12 -8.38 -0.40 -12.62
C LEU A 12 -7.18 0.16 -11.84
N SER A 13 -7.11 1.48 -11.67
CA SER A 13 -6.08 2.12 -10.86
C SER A 13 -6.11 1.61 -9.40
N ARG A 14 -7.29 1.58 -8.78
CA ARG A 14 -7.45 1.04 -7.42
C ARG A 14 -7.14 -0.45 -7.35
N LEU A 15 -7.56 -1.23 -8.34
CA LEU A 15 -7.27 -2.66 -8.44
C LEU A 15 -5.76 -2.91 -8.47
N MET A 16 -5.03 -2.28 -9.39
CA MET A 16 -3.58 -2.44 -9.52
C MET A 16 -2.83 -2.07 -8.24
N VAL A 17 -3.21 -0.97 -7.60
CA VAL A 17 -2.60 -0.56 -6.32
C VAL A 17 -3.01 -1.52 -5.19
N SER A 18 -4.27 -1.98 -5.14
CA SER A 18 -4.74 -2.92 -4.12
C SER A 18 -4.01 -4.27 -4.19
N LEU A 19 -3.66 -4.73 -5.39
CA LEU A 19 -2.89 -5.97 -5.59
C LEU A 19 -1.53 -5.92 -4.89
N LEU A 20 -0.88 -4.76 -4.79
CA LEU A 20 0.37 -4.62 -4.05
C LEU A 20 0.17 -4.89 -2.55
N PHE A 21 -0.92 -4.38 -1.97
CA PHE A 21 -1.23 -4.57 -0.55
C PHE A 21 -1.72 -5.99 -0.28
N LEU A 22 -2.64 -6.51 -1.09
CA LEU A 22 -3.17 -7.87 -0.92
C LEU A 22 -2.11 -8.93 -1.19
N GLY A 23 -1.24 -8.73 -2.19
CA GLY A 23 -0.08 -9.58 -2.42
C GLY A 23 0.92 -9.51 -1.27
N GLY A 24 1.16 -8.31 -0.74
CA GLY A 24 2.00 -8.11 0.45
C GLY A 24 1.43 -8.76 1.71
N PHE A 25 0.10 -8.84 1.84
CA PHE A 25 -0.57 -9.65 2.86
C PHE A 25 -0.31 -11.13 2.59
N ALA A 26 -0.72 -11.65 1.43
CA ALA A 26 -0.62 -13.06 1.08
C ALA A 26 0.80 -13.63 1.29
N GLN A 27 1.83 -12.87 0.90
CA GLN A 27 3.23 -13.23 1.16
C GLN A 27 3.50 -13.42 2.66
N LYS A 28 3.08 -12.47 3.51
CA LYS A 28 3.33 -12.51 4.96
C LYS A 28 2.61 -13.66 5.67
N ILE A 29 1.47 -14.13 5.16
CA ILE A 29 0.72 -15.23 5.80
C ILE A 29 1.17 -16.58 5.26
N GLY A 30 1.59 -16.64 3.99
CA GLY A 30 2.09 -17.87 3.37
C GLY A 30 3.47 -18.27 3.88
N ASP A 31 4.35 -17.30 4.08
CA ASP A 31 5.68 -17.52 4.68
C ASP A 31 6.12 -16.29 5.50
N PRO A 32 5.80 -16.26 6.81
CA PRO A 32 6.12 -15.12 7.67
C PRO A 32 7.61 -15.02 8.00
N GLY A 33 8.39 -16.11 7.89
CA GLY A 33 9.78 -16.19 8.36
C GLY A 33 10.68 -15.10 7.78
N PRO A 34 10.80 -14.98 6.46
CA PRO A 34 11.68 -14.00 5.82
C PRO A 34 11.39 -12.55 6.21
N VAL A 35 10.12 -12.18 6.35
CA VAL A 35 9.73 -10.82 6.75
C VAL A 35 9.94 -10.60 8.25
N THR A 36 9.72 -11.62 9.08
CA THR A 36 9.98 -11.57 10.52
C THR A 36 11.46 -11.35 10.80
N ASP A 37 12.33 -12.09 10.12
CA ASP A 37 13.79 -11.96 10.24
C ASP A 37 14.27 -10.60 9.72
N MET A 38 13.68 -10.12 8.61
CA MET A 38 13.97 -8.78 8.08
C MET A 38 13.58 -7.68 9.08
N ILE A 39 12.44 -7.78 9.74
CA ILE A 39 12.01 -6.84 10.78
C ILE A 39 12.97 -6.87 11.97
N ALA A 40 13.33 -8.07 12.44
CA ALA A 40 14.28 -8.24 13.53
C ALA A 40 15.67 -7.69 13.20
N SER A 41 16.10 -7.76 11.93
CA SER A 41 17.42 -7.31 11.48
C SER A 41 17.68 -5.80 11.69
N VAL A 42 16.61 -5.00 11.79
CA VAL A 42 16.70 -3.55 12.08
C VAL A 42 16.38 -3.21 13.55
N GLY A 43 16.37 -4.22 14.43
CA GLY A 43 16.14 -4.05 15.87
C GLY A 43 14.66 -3.90 16.27
N LEU A 44 13.72 -4.16 15.36
CA LEU A 44 12.29 -4.11 15.65
C LEU A 44 11.76 -5.48 16.11
N PRO A 45 10.71 -5.52 16.95
CA PRO A 45 10.10 -6.78 17.35
C PRO A 45 9.49 -7.55 16.16
N GLY A 46 9.91 -8.81 15.95
CA GLY A 46 9.46 -9.63 14.82
C GLY A 46 7.94 -9.82 14.73
N TRP A 47 7.22 -9.78 15.87
CA TRP A 47 5.75 -9.88 15.90
C TRP A 47 5.05 -8.74 15.17
N MET A 48 5.73 -7.63 14.86
CA MET A 48 5.20 -6.53 14.06
C MET A 48 4.76 -6.95 12.65
N ILE A 49 5.18 -8.12 12.16
CA ILE A 49 4.66 -8.68 10.90
C ILE A 49 3.13 -8.79 10.89
N TRP A 50 2.50 -9.17 12.00
CA TRP A 50 1.07 -9.41 12.08
C TRP A 50 0.22 -8.14 11.95
N PRO A 51 0.47 -7.03 12.69
CA PRO A 51 -0.25 -5.79 12.46
C PRO A 51 0.03 -5.22 11.06
N VAL A 52 1.24 -5.39 10.51
CA VAL A 52 1.54 -4.98 9.12
C VAL A 52 0.73 -5.79 8.11
N ALA A 53 0.63 -7.11 8.28
CA ALA A 53 -0.19 -7.97 7.45
C ALA A 53 -1.67 -7.58 7.53
N ALA A 54 -2.21 -7.41 8.74
CA ALA A 54 -3.60 -6.97 8.93
C ALA A 54 -3.86 -5.61 8.25
N PHE A 55 -2.94 -4.67 8.37
CA PHE A 55 -3.03 -3.37 7.70
C PHE A 55 -3.01 -3.50 6.17
N ASN A 56 -2.16 -4.37 5.62
CA ASN A 56 -2.10 -4.65 4.18
C ASN A 56 -3.41 -5.25 3.67
N LEU A 57 -4.01 -6.19 4.42
CA LEU A 57 -5.31 -6.76 4.07
C LEU A 57 -6.42 -5.71 4.10
N ALA A 58 -6.59 -5.03 5.23
CA ALA A 58 -7.65 -4.05 5.42
C ALA A 58 -7.52 -2.89 4.42
N GLY A 59 -6.30 -2.39 4.22
CA GLY A 59 -5.98 -1.34 3.25
C GLY A 59 -6.26 -1.75 1.81
N GLY A 60 -5.80 -2.93 1.41
CA GLY A 60 -6.02 -3.46 0.06
C GLY A 60 -7.51 -3.65 -0.24
N LEU A 61 -8.27 -4.24 0.68
CA LEU A 61 -9.71 -4.44 0.53
C LEU A 61 -10.48 -3.12 0.50
N ALA A 62 -10.18 -2.18 1.40
CA ALA A 62 -10.82 -0.87 1.42
C ALA A 62 -10.58 -0.08 0.12
N LEU A 63 -9.34 -0.10 -0.38
CA LEU A 63 -8.99 0.55 -1.65
C LEU A 63 -9.72 -0.08 -2.83
N LEU A 64 -9.77 -1.41 -2.90
CA LEU A 64 -10.47 -2.15 -3.96
C LEU A 64 -11.98 -1.87 -3.94
N ALA A 65 -12.60 -1.91 -2.76
CA ALA A 65 -14.01 -1.59 -2.58
C ALA A 65 -14.34 -0.12 -2.89
N GLY A 66 -13.34 0.78 -2.81
CA GLY A 66 -13.55 2.21 -3.04
C GLY A 66 -14.12 2.91 -1.82
N TRP A 67 -13.89 2.34 -0.65
CA TRP A 67 -14.48 2.80 0.58
C TRP A 67 -13.68 3.97 1.15
N ARG A 68 -14.31 5.14 1.28
CA ARG A 68 -13.76 6.36 1.91
C ARG A 68 -12.37 6.70 1.39
N LEU A 69 -12.22 6.82 0.07
CA LEU A 69 -10.92 7.01 -0.59
C LEU A 69 -10.19 8.27 -0.13
N ALA A 70 -10.95 9.31 0.26
CA ALA A 70 -10.38 10.53 0.82
C ALA A 70 -9.58 10.30 2.12
N LEU A 71 -9.89 9.24 2.88
CA LEU A 71 -9.22 8.86 4.12
C LEU A 71 -8.23 7.71 3.91
N ILE A 72 -8.65 6.64 3.21
CA ILE A 72 -7.85 5.43 3.05
C ILE A 72 -6.58 5.70 2.23
N CYS A 73 -6.68 6.48 1.15
CA CYS A 73 -5.53 6.70 0.28
C CYS A 73 -4.38 7.48 0.98
N PRO A 74 -4.63 8.59 1.71
CA PRO A 74 -3.57 9.23 2.50
C PRO A 74 -2.98 8.33 3.58
N LEU A 75 -3.80 7.52 4.27
CA LEU A 75 -3.29 6.57 5.28
C LEU A 75 -2.34 5.54 4.66
N LEU A 76 -2.72 4.96 3.51
CA LEU A 76 -1.86 4.03 2.77
C LEU A 76 -0.59 4.71 2.22
N ALA A 77 -0.68 5.97 1.80
CA ALA A 77 0.47 6.74 1.37
C ALA A 77 1.48 6.95 2.51
N VAL A 78 1.00 7.33 3.70
CA VAL A 78 1.83 7.45 4.91
C VAL A 78 2.48 6.10 5.25
N TYR A 79 1.73 5.00 5.16
CA TYR A 79 2.30 3.66 5.34
C TYR A 79 3.41 3.33 4.32
N CYS A 80 3.21 3.66 3.03
CA CYS A 80 4.25 3.48 2.01
C CYS A 80 5.51 4.29 2.33
N LEU A 81 5.37 5.52 2.78
CA LEU A 81 6.50 6.36 3.18
C LEU A 81 7.18 5.85 4.47
N GLY A 82 6.41 5.36 5.44
CA GLY A 82 6.95 4.74 6.64
C GLY A 82 7.76 3.48 6.34
N THR A 83 7.25 2.62 5.45
CA THR A 83 7.98 1.43 5.00
C THR A 83 9.18 1.78 4.11
N THR A 84 9.15 2.89 3.37
CA THR A 84 10.35 3.43 2.71
C THR A 84 11.47 3.72 3.71
N TRP A 85 11.17 4.34 4.85
CA TRP A 85 12.18 4.54 5.90
C TRP A 85 12.75 3.21 6.41
N PHE A 86 11.90 2.20 6.62
CA PHE A 86 12.34 0.85 7.01
C PHE A 86 13.32 0.25 5.98
N HIS A 87 12.93 0.24 4.70
CA HIS A 87 13.77 -0.33 3.64
C HIS A 87 15.06 0.46 3.41
N TRP A 88 15.10 1.75 3.73
CA TRP A 88 16.33 2.55 3.67
C TRP A 88 17.41 2.05 4.63
N GLN A 89 17.04 1.45 5.77
CA GLN A 89 18.00 0.84 6.68
C GLN A 89 18.68 -0.40 6.07
N LEU A 90 18.01 -1.04 5.11
CA LEU A 90 18.46 -2.26 4.42
C LEU A 90 19.09 -1.98 3.05
N ARG A 91 19.32 -0.71 2.69
CA ARG A 91 19.76 -0.23 1.37
C ARG A 91 21.05 -0.82 0.79
N ALA A 92 21.81 -1.59 1.58
CA ALA A 92 22.98 -2.32 1.09
C ALA A 92 22.59 -3.37 0.03
N ASP A 93 21.38 -3.91 0.12
CA ASP A 93 20.79 -4.74 -0.93
C ASP A 93 20.08 -3.84 -1.97
N PRO A 94 20.51 -3.83 -3.26
CA PRO A 94 19.89 -3.03 -4.32
C PRO A 94 18.38 -3.29 -4.49
N TRP A 95 17.89 -4.48 -4.14
CA TRP A 95 16.46 -4.77 -4.18
C TRP A 95 15.67 -3.86 -3.23
N GLN A 96 16.25 -3.48 -2.09
CA GLN A 96 15.61 -2.57 -1.13
C GLN A 96 15.43 -1.17 -1.70
N ILE A 97 16.37 -0.70 -2.53
CA ILE A 97 16.22 0.57 -3.26
C ILE A 97 15.05 0.50 -4.25
N THR A 98 14.88 -0.62 -4.96
CA THR A 98 13.71 -0.83 -5.84
C THR A 98 12.39 -0.76 -5.05
N ILE A 99 12.34 -1.37 -3.87
CA ILE A 99 11.16 -1.29 -3.00
C ILE A 99 10.86 0.15 -2.58
N ILE A 100 11.89 0.91 -2.20
CA ILE A 100 11.76 2.33 -1.81
C ILE A 100 11.16 3.17 -2.95
N VAL A 101 11.73 3.08 -4.15
CA VAL A 101 11.23 3.86 -5.30
C VAL A 101 9.79 3.46 -5.64
N LYS A 102 9.48 2.15 -5.60
CA LYS A 102 8.12 1.65 -5.79
C LYS A 102 7.17 2.19 -4.73
N ASN A 103 7.57 2.24 -3.46
CA ASN A 103 6.73 2.75 -2.37
C ASN A 103 6.45 4.25 -2.53
N ILE A 104 7.46 5.06 -2.89
CA ILE A 104 7.29 6.50 -3.15
C ILE A 104 6.33 6.72 -4.32
N SER A 105 6.52 5.99 -5.43
CA SER A 105 5.63 6.03 -6.59
C SER A 105 4.19 5.65 -6.23
N THR A 106 4.02 4.59 -5.44
CA THR A 106 2.71 4.13 -4.97
C THR A 106 2.05 5.18 -4.06
N ALA A 107 2.79 5.81 -3.16
CA ALA A 107 2.30 6.90 -2.31
C ALA A 107 1.78 8.07 -3.16
N GLY A 108 2.53 8.48 -4.20
CA GLY A 108 2.09 9.51 -5.15
C GLY A 108 0.78 9.15 -5.85
N GLY A 109 0.67 7.91 -6.36
CA GLY A 109 -0.56 7.40 -6.99
C GLY A 109 -1.75 7.37 -6.03
N LEU A 110 -1.54 6.97 -4.77
CA LEU A 110 -2.57 6.99 -3.73
C LEU A 110 -3.05 8.42 -3.45
N LEU A 111 -2.15 9.40 -3.30
CA LEU A 111 -2.53 10.79 -3.09
C LEU A 111 -3.36 11.35 -4.27
N ALA A 112 -2.99 10.99 -5.51
CA ALA A 112 -3.80 11.32 -6.69
C ALA A 112 -5.19 10.66 -6.65
N LEU A 113 -5.28 9.39 -6.25
CA LEU A 113 -6.54 8.68 -6.05
C LEU A 113 -7.41 9.29 -4.94
N ALA A 114 -6.80 9.83 -3.88
CA ALA A 114 -7.52 10.55 -2.82
C ALA A 114 -8.22 11.81 -3.34
N VAL A 115 -7.59 12.51 -4.27
CA VAL A 115 -8.17 13.69 -4.94
C VAL A 115 -9.25 13.26 -5.94
N ALA A 116 -9.00 12.21 -6.72
CA ALA A 116 -9.96 11.70 -7.71
C ALA A 116 -11.23 11.09 -7.08
N GLY A 117 -11.09 10.40 -5.94
CA GLY A 117 -12.19 9.73 -5.23
C GLY A 117 -13.15 10.68 -4.52
N ARG A 118 -12.73 11.90 -4.19
CA ARG A 118 -13.58 12.91 -3.51
C ARG A 118 -14.87 13.25 -4.26
N LYS A 119 -14.92 13.05 -5.59
CA LYS A 119 -16.13 13.27 -6.38
C LYS A 119 -17.20 12.18 -6.22
N HIS A 120 -16.83 10.98 -5.76
CA HIS A 120 -17.75 9.85 -5.55
C HIS A 120 -18.28 9.82 -4.10
N ASP A 121 -17.44 10.17 -3.13
CA ASP A 121 -17.78 10.18 -1.69
C ASP A 121 -18.73 11.32 -1.26
N GLN A 122 -19.05 12.27 -2.14
CA GLN A 122 -19.98 13.38 -1.85
C GLN A 122 -21.45 13.06 -2.18
N ILE A 123 -21.72 11.89 -2.77
CA ILE A 123 -23.05 11.45 -3.24
C ILE A 123 -23.56 10.24 -2.44
N ALA A 124 -22.70 9.63 -1.62
CA ALA A 124 -23.03 8.53 -0.71
C ALA A 124 -23.05 9.04 0.74
#